data_AF-A0A2P6R9Q4-F1
#
_entry.id   AF-A0A2P6R9Q4-F1
#
_cell.length_a   1.000
_cell.length_b   1.000
_cell.length_c   1.000
_cell.angle_alpha   90.00
_cell.angle_beta   90.00
_cell.angle_gamma   90.00
#
_symmetry.space_group_name_H-M   'P 1'
#
loop_
_entity.id
_entity.type
_entity.pdbx_description
1 polymer ?
#
loop_
_entity_poly.entity_id
_entity_poly.type
_entity_poly.pdbx_seq_one_letter_code
_entity_poly.pdbx_strand_id
1 'polypeptide(L)'
;MHALIKEYNLKGQFRWISSHTNRARNGELYRYIADTGGAFVQPALTVVEVMTCGLSTFATIHGGPAEIIEHGIFGYHIDPYHSEQMAAIVADFFQCSKEDPSYWKKITDGGLKRIPKDFDVITTSNLKQIKRQFHSAQIVRQRFATCMVHIKGSVIEVSSFETVVKVKHSDKEVTFSQMPKGCDKKDFIRWRNSMHRDFIINNLFFDPLSNKIFDYANGMADLRSLKVRLLGSAKLSFKEDCARILRGLRIVACLSLSIPKETETTISMFSSSILTLATSRIMMEMNYMLSYGAAEPSLCLLWRFNLLRVLLPIHVAYLDEQSIRKFPHNSTMLMKLFFNLDKVVTVDRPSDCSLWVALLAFHMALVSHPQDAPVRQCSSDC
;
A
#
# COMPACT_ATOMS: atom_id res chain seq x y z
N MET A 1 -41.83 5.04 -3.02
CA MET A 1 -40.62 5.78 -3.47
C MET A 1 -40.93 6.92 -4.45
N HIS A 2 -41.58 6.69 -5.61
CA HIS A 2 -41.94 7.77 -6.56
C HIS A 2 -42.78 8.93 -5.95
N ALA A 3 -43.64 8.64 -4.96
CA ALA A 3 -44.39 9.67 -4.23
C ALA A 3 -43.48 10.57 -3.38
N LEU A 4 -42.59 9.98 -2.57
CA LEU A 4 -41.60 10.69 -1.74
C LEU A 4 -40.65 11.55 -2.59
N ILE A 5 -40.25 11.03 -3.76
CA ILE A 5 -39.44 11.76 -4.74
C ILE A 5 -40.09 13.09 -5.16
N LYS A 6 -41.40 13.07 -5.37
CA LYS A 6 -42.19 14.22 -5.80
C LYS A 6 -42.43 15.18 -4.64
N GLU A 7 -42.69 14.65 -3.46
CA GLU A 7 -42.94 15.39 -2.21
C GLU A 7 -41.72 16.22 -1.78
N TYR A 8 -40.51 15.64 -1.83
CA TYR A 8 -39.27 16.29 -1.40
C TYR A 8 -38.48 16.96 -2.54
N ASN A 9 -39.07 17.09 -3.74
CA ASN A 9 -38.46 17.68 -4.94
C ASN A 9 -37.06 17.14 -5.30
N LEU A 10 -36.87 15.84 -5.12
CA LEU A 10 -35.56 15.19 -5.24
C LEU A 10 -35.24 14.76 -6.69
N LYS A 11 -35.96 15.27 -7.70
CA LYS A 11 -35.72 14.94 -9.11
C LYS A 11 -34.31 15.37 -9.54
N GLY A 12 -33.52 14.43 -10.04
CA GLY A 12 -32.12 14.66 -10.45
C GLY A 12 -31.10 14.48 -9.32
N GLN A 13 -31.54 14.31 -8.08
CA GLN A 13 -30.65 14.08 -6.92
C GLN A 13 -30.42 12.60 -6.61
N PHE A 14 -31.18 11.69 -7.24
CA PHE A 14 -30.92 10.26 -7.26
C PHE A 14 -31.02 9.73 -8.70
N ARG A 15 -30.28 8.66 -8.99
CA ARG A 15 -30.33 7.98 -10.29
C ARG A 15 -30.44 6.48 -10.06
N TRP A 16 -31.45 5.86 -10.67
CA TRP A 16 -31.56 4.40 -10.71
C TRP A 16 -30.57 3.88 -11.74
N ILE A 17 -29.55 3.17 -11.27
CA ILE A 17 -28.55 2.53 -12.11
C ILE A 17 -29.01 1.08 -12.27
N SER A 18 -29.33 0.66 -13.50
CA SER A 18 -29.66 -0.73 -13.78
C SER A 18 -28.51 -1.64 -13.34
N SER A 19 -28.78 -2.87 -12.92
CA SER A 19 -27.74 -3.82 -12.52
C SER A 19 -26.75 -4.02 -13.68
N HIS A 20 -25.55 -3.46 -13.57
CA HIS A 20 -24.49 -3.61 -14.57
C HIS A 20 -23.57 -4.75 -14.13
N THR A 21 -23.41 -5.76 -15.01
CA THR A 21 -22.56 -6.94 -14.76
C THR A 21 -21.07 -6.67 -14.94
N ASN A 22 -20.69 -5.49 -15.46
CA ASN A 22 -19.30 -5.10 -15.71
C ASN A 22 -18.73 -4.28 -14.53
N ARG A 23 -17.97 -4.96 -13.66
CA ARG A 23 -17.33 -4.36 -12.47
C ARG A 23 -16.35 -3.22 -12.76
N ALA A 24 -15.58 -3.31 -13.85
CA ALA A 24 -14.62 -2.25 -14.19
C ALA A 24 -15.32 -0.90 -14.47
N ARG A 25 -16.47 -0.94 -15.16
CA ARG A 25 -17.31 0.26 -15.36
C ARG A 25 -18.00 0.72 -14.08
N ASN A 26 -18.39 -0.21 -13.20
CA ASN A 26 -18.98 0.13 -11.91
C ASN A 26 -17.96 0.86 -11.01
N GLY A 27 -16.69 0.42 -11.01
CA GLY A 27 -15.62 1.11 -10.29
C GLY A 27 -15.42 2.56 -10.72
N GLU A 28 -15.37 2.82 -12.03
CA GLU A 28 -15.28 4.21 -12.55
C GLU A 28 -16.52 5.04 -12.23
N LEU A 29 -17.70 4.44 -12.24
CA LEU A 29 -18.94 5.09 -11.84
C LEU A 29 -18.94 5.44 -10.34
N TYR A 30 -18.53 4.52 -9.48
CA TYR A 30 -18.37 4.77 -8.05
C TYR A 30 -17.32 5.85 -7.78
N ARG A 31 -16.25 5.87 -8.57
CA ARG A 31 -15.20 6.89 -8.49
C ARG A 31 -15.73 8.28 -8.83
N TYR A 32 -16.51 8.40 -9.90
CA TYR A 32 -17.17 9.67 -10.25
C TYR A 32 -18.14 10.14 -9.14
N ILE A 33 -18.89 9.20 -8.55
CA ILE A 33 -19.79 9.52 -7.42
C ILE A 33 -18.96 9.95 -6.19
N ALA A 34 -17.82 9.32 -5.93
CA ALA A 34 -16.93 9.68 -4.83
C ALA A 34 -16.30 11.07 -5.04
N ASP A 35 -15.79 11.35 -6.23
CA ASP A 35 -15.20 12.65 -6.57
C ASP A 35 -16.23 13.80 -6.51
N THR A 36 -17.53 13.49 -6.57
CA THR A 36 -18.63 14.45 -6.39
C THR A 36 -19.21 14.50 -4.97
N GLY A 37 -18.64 13.76 -4.02
CA GLY A 37 -19.09 13.74 -2.62
C GLY A 37 -20.37 12.94 -2.37
N GLY A 38 -20.72 12.02 -3.27
CA GLY A 38 -21.91 11.18 -3.14
C GLY A 38 -21.77 10.08 -2.07
N ALA A 39 -22.84 9.30 -1.90
CA ALA A 39 -22.87 8.14 -1.02
C ALA A 39 -23.50 6.92 -1.72
N PHE A 40 -23.11 5.73 -1.27
CA PHE A 40 -23.66 4.47 -1.77
C PHE A 40 -24.47 3.76 -0.70
N VAL A 41 -25.70 3.42 -1.05
CA VAL A 41 -26.65 2.72 -0.17
C VAL A 41 -27.12 1.46 -0.90
N GLN A 42 -26.69 0.29 -0.45
CA GLN A 42 -27.12 -0.98 -1.06
C GLN A 42 -27.45 -2.07 -0.03
N PRO A 43 -28.56 -2.82 -0.19
CA PRO A 43 -28.94 -3.89 0.71
C PRO A 43 -28.08 -5.17 0.67
N ALA A 44 -27.18 -5.36 -0.31
CA ALA A 44 -26.33 -6.57 -0.41
C ALA A 44 -25.11 -6.48 -1.38
N LEU A 45 -24.05 -7.25 -1.07
CA LEU A 45 -22.99 -7.85 -1.91
C LEU A 45 -22.01 -7.00 -2.77
N THR A 46 -21.91 -5.68 -2.64
CA THR A 46 -20.87 -4.86 -3.36
C THR A 46 -20.11 -3.84 -2.51
N VAL A 47 -20.18 -3.95 -1.18
CA VAL A 47 -19.59 -3.00 -0.22
C VAL A 47 -18.07 -2.82 -0.38
N VAL A 48 -17.32 -3.92 -0.60
CA VAL A 48 -15.85 -3.86 -0.72
C VAL A 48 -15.41 -3.05 -1.94
N GLU A 49 -16.09 -3.22 -3.07
CA GLU A 49 -15.76 -2.54 -4.35
C GLU A 49 -16.05 -1.04 -4.28
N VAL A 50 -17.03 -0.65 -3.48
CA VAL A 50 -17.43 0.75 -3.25
C VAL A 50 -16.46 1.44 -2.28
N MET A 51 -16.14 0.77 -1.17
CA MET A 51 -15.19 1.28 -0.18
C MET A 51 -13.78 1.45 -0.79
N THR A 52 -13.32 0.55 -1.67
CA THR A 52 -12.04 0.72 -2.39
C THR A 52 -12.05 1.86 -3.41
N CYS A 53 -13.22 2.38 -3.78
CA CYS A 53 -13.34 3.57 -4.63
C CYS A 53 -13.39 4.88 -3.81
N GLY A 54 -13.33 4.81 -2.48
CA GLY A 54 -13.40 5.96 -1.59
C GLY A 54 -14.82 6.51 -1.44
N LEU A 55 -15.84 5.67 -1.65
CA LEU A 55 -17.24 6.08 -1.56
C LEU A 55 -17.82 5.72 -0.17
N SER A 56 -18.47 6.68 0.48
CA SER A 56 -19.10 6.48 1.78
C SER A 56 -20.20 5.41 1.68
N THR A 57 -20.09 4.35 2.48
CA THR A 57 -20.91 3.14 2.31
C THR A 57 -21.89 2.93 3.47
N PHE A 58 -23.15 2.70 3.12
CA PHE A 58 -24.23 2.32 4.04
C PHE A 58 -24.64 0.88 3.74
N ALA A 59 -24.48 -0.01 4.73
CA ALA A 59 -24.75 -1.44 4.58
C ALA A 59 -25.71 -1.97 5.65
N THR A 60 -26.45 -3.01 5.31
CA THR A 60 -27.47 -3.57 6.21
C THR A 60 -26.84 -4.25 7.43
N ILE A 61 -27.46 -4.11 8.60
CA ILE A 61 -27.09 -4.87 9.82
C ILE A 61 -27.34 -6.37 9.68
N HIS A 62 -28.26 -6.75 8.79
CA HIS A 62 -28.65 -8.14 8.52
C HIS A 62 -28.35 -8.48 7.05
N GLY A 63 -27.41 -9.40 6.82
CA GLY A 63 -27.02 -9.85 5.48
C GLY A 63 -25.96 -9.01 4.75
N GLY A 64 -25.47 -7.92 5.34
CA GLY A 64 -24.31 -7.15 4.88
C GLY A 64 -22.99 -7.60 5.53
N PRO A 65 -21.82 -7.17 5.03
CA PRO A 65 -20.52 -7.51 5.61
C PRO A 65 -20.26 -6.70 6.89
N ALA A 66 -20.98 -7.05 7.97
CA ALA A 66 -20.91 -6.38 9.27
C ALA A 66 -19.50 -6.38 9.90
N GLU A 67 -18.62 -7.28 9.46
CA GLU A 67 -17.23 -7.38 9.93
C GLU A 67 -16.29 -6.32 9.33
N ILE A 68 -16.73 -5.66 8.24
CA ILE A 68 -15.92 -4.71 7.46
C ILE A 68 -16.26 -3.26 7.81
N ILE A 69 -17.54 -2.96 8.06
CA ILE A 69 -18.00 -1.61 8.39
C ILE A 69 -18.09 -1.46 9.91
N GLU A 70 -17.43 -0.44 10.44
CA GLU A 70 -17.63 0.02 11.81
C GLU A 70 -18.45 1.31 11.78
N HIS A 71 -19.62 1.29 12.43
CA HIS A 71 -20.63 2.35 12.33
C HIS A 71 -20.06 3.71 12.77
N GLY A 72 -20.13 4.71 11.90
CA GLY A 72 -19.66 6.08 12.18
C GLY A 72 -18.14 6.25 12.09
N ILE A 73 -17.40 5.19 11.73
CA ILE A 73 -15.94 5.22 11.61
C ILE A 73 -15.53 5.06 10.15
N PHE A 74 -15.95 3.97 9.48
CA PHE A 74 -15.58 3.66 8.08
C PHE A 74 -16.78 3.44 7.15
N GLY A 75 -17.98 3.66 7.67
CA GLY A 75 -19.27 3.48 6.99
C GLY A 75 -20.40 3.45 8.01
N TYR A 76 -21.62 3.19 7.55
CA TYR A 76 -22.80 3.15 8.42
C TYR A 76 -23.55 1.85 8.28
N HIS A 77 -24.01 1.38 9.42
CA HIS A 77 -25.00 0.32 9.49
C HIS A 77 -26.41 0.89 9.43
N ILE A 78 -27.23 0.32 8.54
CA ILE A 78 -28.63 0.67 8.39
C ILE A 78 -29.49 -0.57 8.59
N ASP A 79 -30.67 -0.41 9.18
CA ASP A 79 -31.67 -1.47 9.26
C ASP A 79 -32.78 -1.21 8.24
N PRO A 80 -32.92 -2.04 7.20
CA PRO A 80 -33.97 -1.85 6.19
C PRO A 80 -35.38 -2.06 6.75
N TYR A 81 -35.54 -2.72 7.91
CA TYR A 81 -36.83 -2.89 8.58
C TYR A 81 -37.25 -1.65 9.39
N HIS A 82 -36.34 -0.71 9.64
CA HIS A 82 -36.59 0.53 10.38
C HIS A 82 -36.32 1.77 9.50
N SER A 83 -37.27 2.09 8.62
CA SER A 83 -37.10 3.12 7.57
C SER A 83 -36.81 4.53 8.09
N GLU A 84 -37.41 4.93 9.21
CA GLU A 84 -37.17 6.26 9.80
C GLU A 84 -35.75 6.39 10.36
N GLN A 85 -35.25 5.36 11.05
CA GLN A 85 -33.89 5.34 11.59
C GLN A 85 -32.84 5.35 10.46
N MET A 86 -33.08 4.58 9.40
CA MET A 86 -32.20 4.59 8.22
C MET A 86 -32.16 5.98 7.58
N ALA A 87 -33.31 6.63 7.41
CA ALA A 87 -33.38 7.97 6.85
C ALA A 87 -32.66 9.00 7.72
N ALA A 88 -32.80 8.91 9.06
CA ALA A 88 -32.09 9.76 10.00
C ALA A 88 -30.56 9.61 9.88
N ILE A 89 -30.05 8.37 9.86
CA ILE A 89 -28.61 8.10 9.73
C ILE A 89 -28.03 8.68 8.42
N VAL A 90 -28.75 8.54 7.31
CA VAL A 90 -28.32 9.10 6.01
C VAL A 90 -28.40 10.62 6.02
N ALA A 91 -29.47 11.20 6.59
CA ALA A 91 -29.63 12.65 6.69
C ALA A 91 -28.55 13.29 7.57
N ASP A 92 -28.30 12.71 8.74
CA ASP A 92 -27.27 13.16 9.68
C ASP A 92 -25.88 13.11 9.04
N PHE A 93 -25.58 12.06 8.27
CA PHE A 93 -24.31 11.98 7.54
C PHE A 93 -24.10 13.14 6.57
N PHE A 94 -25.12 13.46 5.74
CA PHE A 94 -25.02 14.57 4.80
C PHE A 94 -25.05 15.93 5.49
N GLN A 95 -25.77 16.06 6.60
CA GLN A 95 -25.78 17.28 7.41
C GLN A 95 -24.40 17.54 8.02
N CYS A 96 -23.80 16.55 8.69
CA CYS A 96 -22.44 16.62 9.22
C CYS A 96 -21.41 16.90 8.11
N SER A 97 -21.57 16.28 6.93
CA SER A 97 -20.67 16.52 5.78
C SER A 97 -20.81 17.92 5.19
N LYS A 98 -21.98 18.56 5.34
CA LYS A 98 -22.23 19.92 4.89
C LYS A 98 -21.68 20.96 5.88
N GLU A 99 -21.80 20.68 7.18
CA GLU A 99 -21.26 21.52 8.25
C GLU A 99 -19.73 21.43 8.34
N ASP A 100 -19.18 20.23 8.17
CA ASP A 100 -17.75 19.95 8.13
C ASP A 100 -17.38 19.10 6.90
N PRO A 101 -16.87 19.73 5.82
CA PRO A 101 -16.42 19.02 4.62
C PRO A 101 -15.31 17.97 4.88
N SER A 102 -14.57 18.09 5.99
CA SER A 102 -13.52 17.12 6.36
C SER A 102 -14.10 15.81 6.92
N TYR A 103 -15.34 15.84 7.43
CA TYR A 103 -16.05 14.69 7.97
C TYR A 103 -16.25 13.60 6.92
N TRP A 104 -16.73 13.99 5.73
CA TRP A 104 -16.93 13.08 4.60
C TRP A 104 -15.61 12.35 4.27
N LYS A 105 -14.52 13.13 4.14
CA LYS A 105 -13.19 12.62 3.81
C LYS A 105 -12.66 11.65 4.88
N LYS A 106 -12.90 11.94 6.16
CA LYS A 106 -12.48 11.08 7.27
C LYS A 106 -13.13 9.69 7.20
N ILE A 107 -14.43 9.63 6.92
CA ILE A 107 -15.17 8.37 6.80
C ILE A 107 -14.68 7.57 5.59
N THR A 108 -14.48 8.23 4.43
CA THR A 108 -14.02 7.55 3.21
C THR A 108 -12.57 7.08 3.31
N ASP A 109 -11.67 7.89 3.85
CA ASP A 109 -10.26 7.54 4.06
C ASP A 109 -10.13 6.33 4.99
N GLY A 110 -10.99 6.25 5.99
CA GLY A 110 -10.99 5.11 6.89
C GLY A 110 -11.56 3.83 6.25
N GLY A 111 -12.56 3.95 5.37
CA GLY A 111 -13.04 2.83 4.54
C GLY A 111 -11.95 2.27 3.62
N LEU A 112 -11.16 3.15 2.99
CA LEU A 112 -10.00 2.77 2.18
C LEU A 112 -8.93 2.04 3.01
N LYS A 113 -8.60 2.56 4.21
CA LYS A 113 -7.61 1.95 5.11
C LYS A 113 -7.98 0.56 5.61
N ARG A 114 -9.28 0.23 5.66
CA ARG A 114 -9.75 -1.03 6.23
C ARG A 114 -9.60 -2.21 5.28
N ILE A 115 -9.60 -1.97 3.97
CA ILE A 115 -9.60 -3.04 2.97
C ILE A 115 -8.18 -3.28 2.47
N PRO A 116 -7.65 -4.52 2.59
CA PRO A 116 -6.37 -4.87 1.98
C PRO A 116 -6.44 -4.67 0.47
N LYS A 117 -5.47 -3.92 -0.07
CA LYS A 117 -5.40 -3.59 -1.50
C LYS A 117 -5.15 -4.82 -2.36
N ASP A 118 -4.27 -5.70 -1.89
CA ASP A 118 -3.86 -6.92 -2.58
C ASP A 118 -3.91 -8.12 -1.61
N PHE A 119 -4.32 -9.28 -2.13
CA PHE A 119 -4.30 -10.55 -1.40
C PHE A 119 -3.34 -11.51 -2.10
N ASP A 120 -2.20 -11.77 -1.47
CA ASP A 120 -1.31 -12.85 -1.91
C ASP A 120 -1.74 -14.16 -1.24
N VAL A 121 -2.08 -15.15 -2.04
CA VAL A 121 -2.49 -16.47 -1.56
C VAL A 121 -1.32 -17.43 -1.69
N ILE A 122 -1.03 -18.17 -0.62
CA ILE A 122 -0.09 -19.29 -0.66
C ILE A 122 -0.80 -20.60 -0.31
N THR A 123 -0.56 -21.64 -1.11
CA THR A 123 -1.23 -22.94 -0.97
C THR A 123 -0.26 -24.11 -1.03
N THR A 124 -0.68 -25.26 -0.50
CA THR A 124 0.04 -26.53 -0.64
C THR A 124 -0.12 -27.13 -2.03
N SER A 125 -1.11 -26.69 -2.82
CA SER A 125 -1.26 -27.12 -4.21
C SER A 125 -0.09 -26.65 -5.06
N ASN A 126 0.39 -27.50 -5.97
CA ASN A 126 1.42 -27.11 -6.93
C ASN A 126 0.82 -26.29 -8.09
N LEU A 127 1.67 -25.58 -8.85
CA LEU A 127 1.22 -24.69 -9.93
C LEU A 127 0.44 -25.41 -11.04
N LYS A 128 0.73 -26.70 -11.29
CA LYS A 128 -0.03 -27.49 -12.26
C LYS A 128 -1.44 -27.80 -11.76
N GLN A 129 -1.60 -28.10 -10.47
CA GLN A 129 -2.91 -28.29 -9.84
C GLN A 129 -3.72 -26.99 -9.84
N ILE A 130 -3.10 -25.86 -9.51
CA ILE A 130 -3.75 -24.53 -9.56
C ILE A 130 -4.26 -24.26 -10.98
N LYS A 131 -3.43 -24.48 -12.01
CA LYS A 131 -3.83 -24.29 -13.42
C LYS A 131 -4.95 -25.24 -13.88
N ARG A 132 -5.01 -26.47 -13.35
CA ARG A 132 -6.12 -27.40 -13.63
C ARG A 132 -7.43 -26.96 -12.99
N GLN A 133 -7.37 -26.41 -11.78
CA GLN A 133 -8.55 -25.94 -11.06
C GLN A 133 -9.06 -24.60 -11.62
N PHE A 134 -8.16 -23.71 -11.98
CA PHE A 134 -8.47 -22.39 -12.52
C PHE A 134 -7.96 -22.26 -13.96
N HIS A 135 -8.87 -22.44 -14.92
CA HIS A 135 -8.53 -22.48 -16.35
C HIS A 135 -8.00 -21.13 -16.86
N SER A 136 -8.40 -20.02 -16.24
CA SER A 136 -7.93 -18.65 -16.50
C SER A 136 -6.58 -18.33 -15.85
N ALA A 137 -5.97 -19.28 -15.13
CA ALA A 137 -4.75 -19.06 -14.40
C ALA A 137 -3.53 -19.05 -15.32
N GLN A 138 -2.71 -18.00 -15.18
CA GLN A 138 -1.49 -17.80 -15.94
C GLN A 138 -0.29 -18.00 -15.03
N ILE A 139 0.54 -18.98 -15.36
CA ILE A 139 1.79 -19.22 -14.63
C ILE A 139 2.79 -18.15 -15.07
N VAL A 140 3.19 -17.28 -14.14
CA VAL A 140 4.22 -16.27 -14.37
C VAL A 140 5.56 -16.89 -14.02
N ARG A 141 6.37 -17.14 -15.05
CA ARG A 141 7.70 -17.74 -14.88
C ARG A 141 8.73 -16.66 -14.57
N GLN A 142 8.87 -16.32 -13.29
CA GLN A 142 10.02 -15.59 -12.76
C GLN A 142 10.70 -16.40 -11.63
N ARG A 143 11.71 -15.81 -10.96
CA ARG A 143 12.48 -16.43 -9.86
C ARG A 143 11.61 -17.06 -8.77
N PHE A 144 10.43 -16.50 -8.52
CA PHE A 144 9.40 -17.06 -7.65
C PHE A 144 8.31 -17.60 -8.55
N ALA A 145 8.11 -18.91 -8.54
CA ALA A 145 7.13 -19.51 -9.44
C ALA A 145 5.72 -19.24 -8.87
N THR A 146 5.06 -18.20 -9.36
CA THR A 146 3.70 -17.80 -8.94
C THR A 146 2.72 -17.88 -10.11
N CYS A 147 1.44 -17.87 -9.78
CA CYS A 147 0.36 -18.00 -10.74
C CYS A 147 -0.64 -16.87 -10.54
N MET A 148 -0.93 -16.11 -11.61
CA MET A 148 -1.98 -15.10 -11.59
C MET A 148 -3.31 -15.78 -11.89
N VAL A 149 -4.23 -15.75 -10.93
CA VAL A 149 -5.55 -16.36 -11.06
C VAL A 149 -6.59 -15.26 -11.24
N HIS A 150 -7.30 -15.31 -12.36
CA HIS A 150 -8.36 -14.35 -12.66
C HIS A 150 -9.70 -14.89 -12.14
N ILE A 151 -10.27 -14.23 -11.13
CA ILE A 151 -11.56 -14.60 -10.52
C ILE A 151 -12.46 -13.37 -10.48
N LYS A 152 -13.63 -13.44 -11.14
CA LYS A 152 -14.69 -12.39 -11.11
C LYS A 152 -14.17 -10.97 -11.37
N GLY A 153 -13.22 -10.82 -12.30
CA GLY A 153 -12.61 -9.53 -12.67
C GLY A 153 -11.45 -9.08 -11.77
N SER A 154 -11.10 -9.84 -10.74
CA SER A 154 -9.92 -9.61 -9.90
C SER A 154 -8.78 -10.53 -10.31
N VAL A 155 -7.55 -10.06 -10.15
CA VAL A 155 -6.34 -10.86 -10.34
C VAL A 155 -5.73 -11.13 -8.96
N ILE A 156 -5.58 -12.40 -8.61
CA ILE A 156 -5.01 -12.83 -7.33
C ILE A 156 -3.69 -13.53 -7.62
N GLU A 157 -2.63 -13.12 -6.95
CA GLU A 157 -1.35 -13.83 -6.99
C GLU A 157 -1.43 -15.06 -6.10
N VAL A 158 -1.23 -16.24 -6.70
CA VAL A 158 -1.26 -17.53 -6.00
C VAL A 158 0.11 -18.19 -6.12
N SER A 159 0.76 -18.40 -4.98
CA SER A 159 2.05 -19.08 -4.85
C SER A 159 1.88 -20.46 -4.20
N SER A 160 2.86 -21.34 -4.37
CA SER A 160 2.86 -22.67 -3.78
C SER A 160 4.01 -22.83 -2.79
N PHE A 161 3.75 -23.45 -1.64
CA PHE A 161 4.79 -23.77 -0.65
C PHE A 161 5.92 -24.64 -1.22
N GLU A 162 5.65 -25.46 -2.25
CA GLU A 162 6.65 -26.31 -2.91
C GLU A 162 7.66 -25.53 -3.75
N THR A 163 7.40 -24.27 -4.08
CA THR A 163 8.27 -23.49 -4.99
C THR A 163 9.61 -23.15 -4.35
N VAL A 164 9.64 -23.00 -3.03
CA VAL A 164 10.86 -22.86 -2.23
C VAL A 164 11.72 -24.13 -2.30
N VAL A 165 11.12 -25.32 -2.52
CA VAL A 165 11.83 -26.60 -2.59
C VAL A 165 12.75 -26.70 -3.80
N LYS A 166 12.55 -25.87 -4.84
CA LYS A 166 13.31 -25.95 -6.11
C LYS A 166 14.43 -24.93 -6.27
N VAL A 167 14.57 -23.96 -5.38
CA VAL A 167 15.69 -23.00 -5.42
C VAL A 167 16.95 -23.72 -4.95
N LYS A 168 17.74 -24.21 -5.91
CA LYS A 168 19.03 -24.87 -5.69
C LYS A 168 20.06 -23.89 -5.08
N HIS A 169 20.92 -24.44 -4.22
CA HIS A 169 22.13 -23.89 -3.58
C HIS A 169 21.98 -23.27 -2.18
N SER A 170 21.80 -24.10 -1.15
CA SER A 170 22.90 -24.52 -0.25
C SER A 170 22.34 -25.48 0.80
N ASP A 171 23.01 -26.62 0.96
CA ASP A 171 22.72 -27.63 1.99
C ASP A 171 22.86 -27.05 3.39
N LYS A 172 21.78 -26.49 3.91
CA LYS A 172 21.42 -26.68 5.30
C LYS A 172 20.05 -27.32 5.28
N GLU A 173 20.03 -28.64 5.42
CA GLU A 173 18.84 -29.34 5.87
C GLU A 173 18.33 -28.59 7.10
N VAL A 174 17.28 -27.78 6.92
CA VAL A 174 16.54 -27.23 8.04
C VAL A 174 15.85 -28.43 8.67
N THR A 175 16.56 -29.04 9.62
CA THR A 175 16.19 -30.28 10.27
C THR A 175 14.91 -30.03 11.06
N PHE A 176 14.03 -31.04 11.11
CA PHE A 176 12.81 -31.02 11.93
C PHE A 176 13.06 -30.63 13.40
N SER A 177 14.30 -30.73 13.88
CA SER A 177 14.74 -30.38 15.23
C SER A 177 14.73 -28.89 15.56
N GLN A 178 14.69 -28.00 14.56
CA GLN A 178 14.57 -26.55 14.75
C GLN A 178 13.12 -26.07 14.80
N MET A 179 12.15 -26.97 14.59
CA MET A 179 10.73 -26.66 14.63
C MET A 179 10.24 -26.48 16.07
N PRO A 180 9.32 -25.54 16.34
CA PRO A 180 8.65 -25.45 17.64
C PRO A 180 7.99 -26.78 18.03
N LYS A 181 8.07 -27.14 19.31
CA LYS A 181 7.48 -28.39 19.84
C LYS A 181 5.95 -28.33 19.69
N GLY A 182 5.33 -29.39 19.17
CA GLY A 182 3.87 -29.50 19.02
C GLY A 182 3.30 -29.11 17.65
N CYS A 183 4.15 -28.78 16.66
CA CYS A 183 3.72 -28.43 15.31
C CYS A 183 3.36 -29.65 14.45
N ASP A 184 2.31 -29.52 13.64
CA ASP A 184 1.87 -30.54 12.69
C ASP A 184 2.62 -30.45 11.33
N LYS A 185 2.28 -31.33 10.39
CA LYS A 185 2.88 -31.31 9.03
C LYS A 185 2.58 -30.00 8.28
N LYS A 186 1.43 -29.37 8.50
CA LYS A 186 1.05 -28.11 7.85
C LYS A 186 1.84 -26.94 8.44
N ASP A 187 2.06 -26.94 9.74
CA ASP A 187 2.90 -25.98 10.45
C ASP A 187 4.35 -26.06 9.96
N PHE A 188 4.89 -27.27 9.78
CA PHE A 188 6.24 -27.43 9.22
C PHE A 188 6.38 -26.74 7.85
N ILE A 189 5.38 -26.90 6.97
CA ILE A 189 5.38 -26.30 5.63
C ILE A 189 5.34 -24.76 5.72
N ARG A 190 4.46 -24.20 6.57
CA ARG A 190 4.36 -22.74 6.75
C ARG A 190 5.62 -22.16 7.38
N TRP A 191 6.10 -22.77 8.47
CA TRP A 191 7.33 -22.39 9.16
C TRP A 191 8.53 -22.44 8.22
N ARG A 192 8.68 -23.50 7.43
CA ARG A 192 9.79 -23.59 6.46
C ARG A 192 9.72 -22.47 5.42
N ASN A 193 8.52 -22.13 4.93
CA ASN A 193 8.37 -21.00 4.00
C ASN A 193 8.71 -19.67 4.66
N SER A 194 8.32 -19.48 5.93
CA SER A 194 8.63 -18.28 6.69
C SER A 194 10.15 -18.05 6.75
N MET A 195 10.94 -19.11 6.94
CA MET A 195 12.42 -19.03 7.02
C MET A 195 13.14 -18.48 5.79
N HIS A 196 12.46 -18.30 4.65
CA HIS A 196 13.05 -17.78 3.41
C HIS A 196 12.54 -16.37 3.06
N ARG A 197 11.72 -15.75 3.92
CA ARG A 197 11.18 -14.40 3.72
C ARG A 197 12.16 -13.33 4.19
N ASP A 198 11.95 -12.12 3.69
CA ASP A 198 12.84 -10.98 3.91
C ASP A 198 12.72 -10.37 5.32
N PHE A 199 11.52 -9.94 5.71
CA PHE A 199 11.25 -9.21 6.94
C PHE A 199 10.33 -9.98 7.88
N ILE A 200 10.57 -9.87 9.19
CA ILE A 200 9.77 -10.53 10.24
C ILE A 200 8.28 -10.17 10.14
N ILE A 201 7.95 -8.91 9.86
CA ILE A 201 6.55 -8.47 9.69
C ILE A 201 5.86 -9.09 8.47
N ASN A 202 6.61 -9.54 7.46
CA ASN A 202 6.10 -10.19 6.25
C ASN A 202 5.93 -11.72 6.42
N ASN A 203 6.11 -12.24 7.65
CA ASN A 203 6.03 -13.67 7.99
C ASN A 203 4.71 -14.11 8.63
N LEU A 204 3.70 -13.25 8.64
CA LEU A 204 2.37 -13.58 9.14
C LEU A 204 1.57 -14.35 8.09
N PHE A 205 0.98 -15.48 8.47
CA PHE A 205 0.07 -16.23 7.62
C PHE A 205 -1.34 -16.14 8.19
N PHE A 206 -2.31 -15.79 7.36
CA PHE A 206 -3.72 -15.79 7.73
C PHE A 206 -4.44 -16.98 7.08
N ASP A 207 -5.13 -17.78 7.90
CA ASP A 207 -6.03 -18.82 7.41
C ASP A 207 -7.48 -18.33 7.51
N PRO A 208 -8.14 -18.02 6.38
CA PRO A 208 -9.50 -17.50 6.39
C PRO A 208 -10.54 -18.55 6.80
N LEU A 209 -10.24 -19.86 6.74
CA LEU A 209 -11.18 -20.91 7.12
C LEU A 209 -11.26 -21.09 8.63
N SER A 210 -10.12 -20.97 9.31
CA SER A 210 -10.05 -21.08 10.78
C SER A 210 -10.04 -19.73 11.48
N ASN A 211 -9.97 -18.62 10.73
CA ASN A 211 -9.81 -17.25 11.22
C ASN A 211 -8.62 -17.11 12.19
N LYS A 212 -7.48 -17.73 11.84
CA LYS A 212 -6.26 -17.74 12.66
C LYS A 212 -5.10 -17.08 11.94
N ILE A 213 -4.30 -16.34 12.70
CA ILE A 213 -3.00 -15.82 12.27
C ILE A 213 -1.91 -16.72 12.84
N PHE A 214 -1.04 -17.23 11.99
CA PHE A 214 0.14 -17.99 12.36
C PHE A 214 1.36 -17.08 12.31
N ASP A 215 2.04 -16.95 13.44
CA ASP A 215 3.23 -16.13 13.61
C ASP A 215 4.40 -16.99 14.12
N TYR A 216 5.30 -17.35 13.21
CA TYR A 216 6.47 -18.18 13.51
C TYR A 216 7.73 -17.36 13.81
N ALA A 217 7.72 -16.06 13.56
CA ALA A 217 8.88 -15.17 13.65
C ALA A 217 8.71 -14.03 14.68
N ASN A 218 7.57 -14.01 15.38
CA ASN A 218 7.14 -12.95 16.29
C ASN A 218 6.90 -11.60 15.57
N GLY A 219 6.34 -11.65 14.36
CA GLY A 219 5.97 -10.49 13.54
C GLY A 219 4.93 -9.59 14.20
N MET A 220 4.02 -10.14 14.99
CA MET A 220 3.02 -9.34 15.71
C MET A 220 3.67 -8.41 16.74
N ALA A 221 4.76 -8.83 17.39
CA ALA A 221 5.48 -7.97 18.33
C ALA A 221 6.21 -6.82 17.62
N ASP A 222 6.74 -7.07 16.44
CA ASP A 222 7.41 -6.04 15.62
C ASP A 222 6.43 -5.01 15.08
N LEU A 223 5.25 -5.45 14.64
CA LEU A 223 4.17 -4.54 14.25
C LEU A 223 3.73 -3.66 15.42
N ARG A 224 3.53 -4.24 16.62
CA ARG A 224 3.15 -3.47 17.82
C ARG A 224 4.23 -2.49 18.27
N SER A 225 5.51 -2.82 18.07
CA SER A 225 6.64 -1.96 18.44
C SER A 225 7.12 -1.05 17.30
N LEU A 226 6.40 -1.03 16.17
CA LEU A 226 6.70 -0.24 14.98
C LEU A 226 8.14 -0.43 14.48
N LYS A 227 8.58 -1.68 14.34
CA LYS A 227 9.95 -2.06 13.93
C LYS A 227 9.97 -2.92 12.67
N VAL A 228 10.93 -2.65 11.80
CA VAL A 228 11.25 -3.51 10.65
C VAL A 228 12.52 -4.27 10.94
N ARG A 229 12.40 -5.58 11.18
CA ARG A 229 13.54 -6.49 11.34
C ARG A 229 13.63 -7.45 10.17
N LEU A 230 14.86 -7.72 9.74
CA LEU A 230 15.14 -8.80 8.80
C LEU A 230 15.00 -10.14 9.50
N LEU A 231 14.64 -11.16 8.75
CA LEU A 231 14.69 -12.52 9.25
C LEU A 231 16.15 -13.00 9.30
N GLY A 232 16.60 -13.44 10.48
CA GLY A 232 18.00 -13.84 10.69
C GLY A 232 18.97 -12.65 10.74
N SER A 233 20.23 -12.87 10.36
CA SER A 233 21.24 -11.80 10.41
C SER A 233 21.16 -10.89 9.18
N ALA A 234 21.19 -9.58 9.40
CA ALA A 234 21.17 -8.58 8.32
C ALA A 234 22.30 -8.82 7.30
N LYS A 235 23.49 -9.21 7.79
CA LYS A 235 24.67 -9.48 6.97
C LYS A 235 24.46 -10.64 5.99
N LEU A 236 23.86 -11.75 6.44
CA LEU A 236 23.56 -12.88 5.55
C LEU A 236 22.45 -12.52 4.56
N SER A 237 21.42 -11.83 5.06
CA SER A 237 20.27 -11.43 4.26
C SER A 237 20.65 -10.51 3.09
N PHE A 238 21.51 -9.51 3.33
CA PHE A 238 21.96 -8.59 2.28
C PHE A 238 22.96 -9.21 1.30
N LYS A 239 23.72 -10.23 1.72
CA LYS A 239 24.56 -11.02 0.81
C LYS A 239 23.73 -11.86 -0.16
N GLU A 240 22.60 -12.37 0.30
CA GLU A 240 21.69 -13.18 -0.51
C GLU A 240 20.91 -12.32 -1.51
N ASP A 241 20.32 -11.22 -1.07
CA ASP A 241 19.65 -10.24 -1.94
C ASP A 241 19.82 -8.83 -1.39
N CYS A 242 20.71 -8.04 -1.99
CA CYS A 242 20.96 -6.67 -1.58
C CYS A 242 19.79 -5.72 -1.89
N ALA A 243 18.81 -6.13 -2.71
CA ALA A 243 17.57 -5.35 -2.91
C ALA A 243 16.76 -5.24 -1.61
N ARG A 244 16.98 -6.13 -0.63
CA ARG A 244 16.38 -6.05 0.71
C ARG A 244 16.76 -4.77 1.46
N ILE A 245 17.88 -4.12 1.12
CA ILE A 245 18.23 -2.81 1.69
C ILE A 245 17.20 -1.76 1.24
N LEU A 246 17.03 -1.59 -0.08
CA LEU A 246 16.08 -0.64 -0.64
C LEU A 246 14.65 -0.97 -0.18
N ARG A 247 14.27 -2.24 -0.24
CA ARG A 247 12.95 -2.69 0.22
C ARG A 247 12.69 -2.37 1.69
N GLY A 248 13.71 -2.53 2.54
CA GLY A 248 13.61 -2.20 3.97
C GLY A 248 13.41 -0.70 4.20
N LEU A 249 14.20 0.14 3.54
CA LEU A 249 14.05 1.60 3.61
C LEU A 249 12.67 2.05 3.09
N ARG A 250 12.17 1.42 2.02
CA ARG A 250 10.84 1.66 1.49
C ARG A 250 9.77 1.36 2.53
N ILE A 251 9.80 0.18 3.15
CA ILE A 251 8.83 -0.22 4.18
C ILE A 251 8.85 0.77 5.35
N VAL A 252 10.05 1.16 5.79
CA VAL A 252 10.26 2.12 6.88
C VAL A 252 9.66 3.48 6.53
N ALA A 253 9.90 4.00 5.32
CA ALA A 253 9.34 5.25 4.86
C ALA A 253 7.80 5.20 4.72
N CYS A 254 7.27 4.19 4.03
CA CYS A 254 5.84 4.09 3.75
C CYS A 254 5.00 3.85 5.00
N LEU A 255 5.51 3.08 5.97
CA LEU A 255 4.78 2.68 7.17
C LEU A 255 5.21 3.44 8.43
N SER A 256 6.14 4.41 8.30
CA SER A 256 6.70 5.15 9.44
C SER A 256 7.25 4.25 10.55
N LEU A 257 7.88 3.14 10.17
CA LEU A 257 8.49 2.19 11.09
C LEU A 257 9.94 2.57 11.41
N SER A 258 10.53 1.91 12.40
CA SER A 258 11.93 2.11 12.80
C SER A 258 12.82 0.94 12.41
N ILE A 259 14.09 1.22 12.11
CA ILE A 259 15.12 0.21 11.83
C ILE A 259 15.95 -0.01 13.10
N PRO A 260 16.21 -1.26 13.53
CA PRO A 260 17.12 -1.52 14.64
C PRO A 260 18.55 -1.07 14.31
N LYS A 261 19.25 -0.49 15.29
CA LYS A 261 20.62 0.04 15.15
C LYS A 261 21.63 -0.96 14.56
N GLU A 262 21.48 -2.25 14.87
CA GLU A 262 22.30 -3.32 14.27
C GLU A 262 22.09 -3.43 12.75
N THR A 263 20.84 -3.34 12.30
CA THR A 263 20.50 -3.35 10.88
C THR A 263 20.98 -2.06 10.20
N GLU A 264 20.86 -0.90 10.85
CA GLU A 264 21.38 0.37 10.33
C GLU A 264 22.89 0.30 10.05
N THR A 265 23.65 -0.24 11.00
CA THR A 265 25.10 -0.41 10.86
C THR A 265 25.44 -1.32 9.68
N THR A 266 24.65 -2.39 9.49
CA THR A 266 24.83 -3.33 8.39
C THR A 266 24.45 -2.71 7.04
N ILE A 267 23.41 -1.86 6.98
CA ILE A 267 23.04 -1.14 5.76
C ILE A 267 24.21 -0.29 5.27
N SER A 268 24.85 0.48 6.16
CA SER A 268 26.01 1.30 5.80
C SER A 268 27.15 0.47 5.22
N MET A 269 27.45 -0.70 5.81
CA MET A 269 28.48 -1.62 5.32
C MET A 269 28.20 -2.20 3.92
N PHE A 270 26.93 -2.42 3.58
CA PHE A 270 26.52 -3.04 2.31
C PHE A 270 25.99 -2.04 1.27
N SER A 271 26.02 -0.73 1.57
CA SER A 271 25.50 0.34 0.72
C SER A 271 26.00 0.28 -0.73
N SER A 272 27.30 0.02 -0.94
CA SER A 272 27.92 -0.12 -2.25
C SER A 272 27.47 -1.36 -3.03
N SER A 273 26.97 -2.39 -2.35
CA SER A 273 26.52 -3.63 -2.99
C SER A 273 25.24 -3.43 -3.81
N ILE A 274 24.50 -2.34 -3.60
CA ILE A 274 23.33 -2.00 -4.41
C ILE A 274 23.67 -1.80 -5.90
N LEU A 275 24.90 -1.39 -6.22
CA LEU A 275 25.37 -1.28 -7.61
C LEU A 275 25.43 -2.62 -8.36
N THR A 276 25.38 -3.74 -7.65
CA THR A 276 25.34 -5.08 -8.26
C THR A 276 23.92 -5.47 -8.73
N LEU A 277 22.89 -4.71 -8.35
CA LEU A 277 21.52 -4.96 -8.76
C LEU A 277 21.30 -4.57 -10.21
N ALA A 278 20.49 -5.35 -10.93
CA ALA A 278 19.99 -4.96 -12.23
C ALA A 278 19.20 -3.64 -12.15
N THR A 279 19.37 -2.75 -13.13
CA THR A 279 18.71 -1.44 -13.19
C THR A 279 17.20 -1.54 -13.03
N SER A 280 16.56 -2.60 -13.57
CA SER A 280 15.13 -2.84 -13.43
C SER A 280 14.68 -3.05 -11.97
N ARG A 281 15.52 -3.70 -11.14
CA ARG A 281 15.23 -3.88 -9.71
C ARG A 281 15.38 -2.59 -8.93
N ILE A 282 16.40 -1.80 -9.24
CA ILE A 282 16.60 -0.48 -8.64
C ILE A 282 15.41 0.43 -8.99
N MET A 283 15.06 0.51 -10.27
CA MET A 283 13.92 1.30 -10.75
C MET A 283 12.60 0.88 -10.10
N MET A 284 12.38 -0.42 -9.91
CA MET A 284 11.19 -0.92 -9.23
C MET A 284 11.09 -0.41 -7.79
N GLU A 285 12.16 -0.53 -6.99
CA GLU A 285 12.15 -0.04 -5.60
C GLU A 285 12.07 1.49 -5.52
N MET A 286 12.77 2.20 -6.41
CA MET A 286 12.66 3.67 -6.52
C MET A 286 11.24 4.12 -6.86
N ASN A 287 10.58 3.43 -7.80
CA ASN A 287 9.19 3.73 -8.13
C ASN A 287 8.27 3.51 -6.95
N TYR A 288 8.44 2.42 -6.18
CA TYR A 288 7.62 2.23 -4.99
C TYR A 288 7.88 3.28 -3.89
N MET A 289 9.11 3.76 -3.74
CA MET A 289 9.45 4.81 -2.79
C MET A 289 8.84 6.17 -3.18
N LEU A 290 8.94 6.54 -4.46
CA LEU A 290 8.64 7.89 -4.93
C LEU A 290 7.21 8.07 -5.43
N SER A 291 6.52 6.99 -5.80
CA SER A 291 5.19 7.07 -6.41
C SER A 291 4.03 6.75 -5.47
N TYR A 292 4.27 6.49 -4.18
CA TYR A 292 3.25 5.98 -3.24
C TYR A 292 3.04 6.87 -2.00
N GLY A 293 3.37 8.16 -2.10
CA GLY A 293 3.12 9.15 -1.04
C GLY A 293 4.08 9.08 0.15
N ALA A 294 5.30 8.56 -0.08
CA ALA A 294 6.37 8.50 0.91
C ALA A 294 7.74 8.86 0.29
N ALA A 295 7.74 9.73 -0.71
CA ALA A 295 8.91 10.08 -1.49
C ALA A 295 9.94 10.87 -0.68
N GLU A 296 9.52 11.93 0.02
CA GLU A 296 10.41 12.71 0.88
C GLU A 296 11.05 11.88 2.01
N PRO A 297 10.29 11.10 2.81
CA PRO A 297 10.91 10.28 3.85
C PRO A 297 11.81 9.18 3.26
N SER A 298 11.48 8.65 2.08
CA SER A 298 12.35 7.71 1.37
C SER A 298 13.68 8.36 0.97
N LEU A 299 13.66 9.57 0.39
CA LEU A 299 14.87 10.31 0.02
C LEU A 299 15.72 10.66 1.25
N CYS A 300 15.09 11.06 2.36
CA CYS A 300 15.76 11.29 3.64
C CYS A 300 16.50 10.04 4.16
N LEU A 301 15.87 8.86 4.07
CA LEU A 301 16.52 7.60 4.44
C LEU A 301 17.67 7.24 3.49
N LEU A 302 17.48 7.39 2.19
CA LEU A 302 18.52 7.15 1.19
C LEU A 302 19.72 8.10 1.41
N TRP A 303 19.49 9.35 1.80
CA TRP A 303 20.54 10.29 2.18
C TRP A 303 21.29 9.81 3.43
N ARG A 304 20.55 9.49 4.50
CA ARG A 304 21.11 9.07 5.80
C ARG A 304 22.05 7.86 5.66
N PHE A 305 21.72 6.94 4.75
CA PHE A 305 22.52 5.73 4.49
C PHE A 305 23.49 5.87 3.31
N ASN A 306 23.71 7.08 2.81
CA ASN A 306 24.64 7.39 1.72
C ASN A 306 24.30 6.68 0.38
N LEU A 307 23.05 6.27 0.21
CA LEU A 307 22.56 5.58 -0.99
C LEU A 307 22.19 6.57 -2.09
N LEU A 308 21.81 7.80 -1.75
CA LEU A 308 21.56 8.84 -2.76
C LEU A 308 22.80 9.13 -3.60
N ARG A 309 24.02 9.02 -3.04
CA ARG A 309 25.26 9.23 -3.82
C ARG A 309 25.38 8.26 -4.99
N VAL A 310 24.83 7.06 -4.82
CA VAL A 310 24.84 5.99 -5.79
C VAL A 310 23.68 6.15 -6.77
N LEU A 311 22.49 6.45 -6.26
CA LEU A 311 21.24 6.43 -7.05
C LEU A 311 20.95 7.74 -7.79
N LEU A 312 21.27 8.88 -7.17
CA LEU A 312 21.00 10.23 -7.67
C LEU A 312 22.24 11.14 -7.46
N PRO A 313 23.40 10.82 -8.07
CA PRO A 313 24.67 11.49 -7.78
C PRO A 313 24.62 13.00 -8.04
N ILE A 314 23.90 13.44 -9.08
CA ILE A 314 23.81 14.85 -9.44
C ILE A 314 23.02 15.64 -8.39
N HIS A 315 21.93 15.06 -7.88
CA HIS A 315 21.14 15.67 -6.80
C HIS A 315 21.90 15.72 -5.48
N VAL A 316 22.79 14.76 -5.22
CA VAL A 316 23.65 14.81 -4.02
C VAL A 316 24.65 15.94 -4.07
N ALA A 317 25.29 16.22 -5.22
CA ALA A 317 26.20 17.35 -5.34
C ALA A 317 25.53 18.67 -4.92
N TYR A 318 24.28 18.88 -5.33
CA TYR A 318 23.48 20.01 -4.87
C TYR A 318 23.20 20.00 -3.36
N LEU A 319 22.81 18.84 -2.80
CA LEU A 319 22.53 18.74 -1.36
C LEU A 319 23.79 18.99 -0.51
N ASP A 320 24.96 18.53 -0.96
CA ASP A 320 26.24 18.81 -0.31
C ASP A 320 26.52 20.32 -0.28
N GLU A 321 26.35 21.02 -1.41
CA GLU A 321 26.49 22.48 -1.48
C GLU A 321 25.52 23.24 -0.54
N GLN A 322 24.27 22.77 -0.40
CA GLN A 322 23.29 23.38 0.50
C GLN A 322 23.56 23.06 1.98
N SER A 323 24.11 21.89 2.29
CA SER A 323 24.49 21.50 3.64
C SER A 323 25.61 22.41 4.20
N ILE A 324 26.54 22.82 3.33
CA ILE A 324 27.59 23.81 3.63
C ILE A 324 26.98 25.16 3.99
N ARG A 325 25.83 25.52 3.40
CA ARG A 325 25.07 26.75 3.69
C ARG A 325 24.20 26.67 4.95
N LYS A 326 24.32 25.62 5.78
CA LYS A 326 23.62 25.39 7.06
C LYS A 326 22.08 25.32 6.98
N PHE A 327 21.50 24.99 5.82
CA PHE A 327 20.06 24.74 5.76
C PHE A 327 19.72 23.35 6.34
N PRO A 328 18.63 23.23 7.13
CA PRO A 328 18.12 21.91 7.51
C PRO A 328 17.81 21.10 6.25
N HIS A 329 18.20 19.83 6.21
CA HIS A 329 18.00 18.94 5.04
C HIS A 329 16.54 18.96 4.52
N ASN A 330 15.57 18.98 5.44
CA ASN A 330 14.13 19.02 5.13
C ASN A 330 13.68 20.36 4.50
N SER A 331 14.54 21.38 4.49
CA SER A 331 14.26 22.71 3.92
C SER A 331 14.80 22.89 2.50
N THR A 332 15.53 21.90 1.97
CA THR A 332 16.08 21.98 0.61
C THR A 332 14.97 21.94 -0.45
N MET A 333 15.24 22.55 -1.61
CA MET A 333 14.26 22.58 -2.70
C MET A 333 13.82 21.16 -3.11
N LEU A 334 14.76 20.23 -3.24
CA LEU A 334 14.49 18.83 -3.58
C LEU A 334 13.49 18.20 -2.61
N MET A 335 13.76 18.29 -1.30
CA MET A 335 12.88 17.71 -0.28
C MET A 335 11.52 18.39 -0.27
N LYS A 336 11.45 19.71 -0.50
CA LYS A 336 10.16 20.43 -0.64
C LYS A 336 9.34 19.98 -1.86
N LEU A 337 9.97 19.69 -2.99
CA LEU A 337 9.26 19.19 -4.17
C LEU A 337 8.61 17.84 -3.87
N PHE A 338 9.38 16.91 -3.29
CA PHE A 338 8.88 15.59 -2.95
C PHE A 338 7.90 15.58 -1.76
N PHE A 339 8.07 16.48 -0.79
CA PHE A 339 7.09 16.70 0.27
C PHE A 339 5.73 17.15 -0.28
N ASN A 340 5.73 17.99 -1.33
CA ASN A 340 4.48 18.39 -1.98
C ASN A 340 3.93 17.30 -2.90
N LEU A 341 4.78 16.49 -3.53
CA LEU A 341 4.36 15.29 -4.25
C LEU A 341 3.59 14.34 -3.31
N ASP A 342 4.10 14.13 -2.10
CA ASP A 342 3.48 13.26 -1.09
C ASP A 342 2.11 13.75 -0.59
N LYS A 343 1.75 15.01 -0.83
CA LYS A 343 0.41 15.53 -0.53
C LYS A 343 -0.63 15.22 -1.60
N VAL A 344 -0.18 14.97 -2.84
CA VAL A 344 -1.06 14.74 -4.00
C VAL A 344 -1.06 13.29 -4.44
N VAL A 345 -0.06 12.51 -4.01
CA VAL A 345 0.08 11.08 -4.27
C VAL A 345 -0.18 10.31 -2.98
N THR A 346 -0.90 9.19 -3.09
CA THR A 346 -1.17 8.31 -1.94
C THR A 346 -0.91 6.86 -2.33
N VAL A 347 -0.86 5.96 -1.35
CA VAL A 347 -0.74 4.52 -1.60
C VAL A 347 -1.88 4.01 -2.51
N ASP A 348 -3.08 4.58 -2.38
CA ASP A 348 -4.27 4.20 -3.15
C ASP A 348 -4.34 4.86 -4.53
N ARG A 349 -3.76 6.05 -4.67
CA ARG A 349 -3.61 6.78 -5.94
C ARG A 349 -2.12 7.04 -6.21
N PRO A 350 -1.35 6.01 -6.61
CA PRO A 350 0.06 6.18 -6.92
C PRO A 350 0.24 6.97 -8.22
N SER A 351 1.33 7.72 -8.32
CA SER A 351 1.68 8.42 -9.56
C SER A 351 2.35 7.48 -10.56
N ASP A 352 2.26 7.81 -11.85
CA ASP A 352 3.14 7.21 -12.85
C ASP A 352 4.61 7.63 -12.61
N CYS A 353 5.55 6.77 -13.02
CA CYS A 353 6.97 7.03 -12.79
C CYS A 353 7.48 8.29 -13.49
N SER A 354 6.85 8.68 -14.60
CA SER A 354 7.17 9.91 -15.33
C SER A 354 7.08 11.17 -14.46
N LEU A 355 6.18 11.21 -13.46
CA LEU A 355 5.98 12.38 -12.62
C LEU A 355 7.18 12.67 -11.73
N TRP A 356 7.67 11.68 -10.97
CA TRP A 356 8.82 11.88 -10.11
C TRP A 356 10.12 12.05 -10.92
N VAL A 357 10.23 11.40 -12.08
CA VAL A 357 11.34 11.63 -13.02
C VAL A 357 11.33 13.08 -13.53
N ALA A 358 10.15 13.62 -13.89
CA ALA A 358 10.01 14.99 -14.30
C ALA A 358 10.35 15.98 -13.18
N LEU A 359 9.98 15.68 -11.92
CA LEU A 359 10.39 16.50 -10.77
C LEU A 359 11.90 16.51 -10.55
N LEU A 360 12.58 15.36 -10.72
CA LEU A 360 14.04 15.31 -10.66
C LEU A 360 14.69 16.14 -11.78
N ALA A 361 14.17 16.06 -13.00
CA ALA A 361 14.64 16.84 -14.14
C ALA A 361 14.37 18.34 -13.98
N PHE A 362 13.20 18.71 -13.45
CA PHE A 362 12.82 20.08 -13.13
C PHE A 362 13.73 20.69 -12.06
N HIS A 363 13.99 19.94 -10.98
CA HIS A 363 14.95 20.34 -9.96
C HIS A 363 16.34 20.58 -10.59
N MET A 364 16.80 19.66 -11.45
CA MET A 364 18.07 19.82 -12.16
C MET A 364 18.12 21.08 -13.01
N ALA A 365 17.06 21.38 -13.77
CA ALA A 365 16.99 22.57 -14.59
C ALA A 365 17.11 23.85 -13.77
N LEU A 366 16.45 23.90 -12.60
CA LEU A 366 16.50 25.05 -11.69
C LEU A 366 17.86 25.25 -11.01
N VAL A 367 18.56 24.15 -10.69
CA VAL A 367 19.91 24.22 -10.12
C VAL A 367 20.92 24.69 -11.17
N SER A 368 20.83 24.19 -12.40
CA SER A 368 21.75 24.56 -13.48
C SER A 368 21.49 25.94 -14.07
N HIS A 369 20.23 26.38 -14.08
CA HIS A 369 19.82 27.69 -14.59
C HIS A 369 18.88 28.36 -13.58
N PRO A 370 19.42 28.91 -12.48
CA PRO A 370 18.60 29.65 -11.52
C PRO A 370 17.98 30.84 -12.24
N GLN A 371 16.66 30.79 -12.45
CA GLN A 371 15.90 31.94 -12.88
C GLN A 371 15.88 32.90 -11.69
N ASP A 372 16.53 34.05 -11.80
CA ASP A 372 16.26 35.18 -10.92
C ASP A 372 14.80 35.54 -11.12
N ALA A 373 13.90 35.00 -10.29
CA ALA A 373 12.55 35.48 -10.24
C ALA A 373 12.66 36.96 -9.84
N PRO A 374 12.26 37.94 -10.68
CA PRO A 374 12.14 39.30 -10.20
C PRO A 374 11.05 39.24 -9.14
N VAL A 375 11.47 39.26 -7.87
CA VAL A 375 10.60 39.58 -6.76
C VAL A 375 10.16 41.01 -7.04
N ARG A 376 9.07 41.17 -7.79
CA ARG A 376 8.30 42.40 -7.78
C ARG A 376 7.81 42.50 -6.34
N GLN A 377 8.57 43.23 -5.52
CA GLN A 377 8.00 43.90 -4.37
C GLN A 377 6.81 44.68 -4.94
N CYS A 378 5.59 44.20 -4.69
CA CYS A 378 4.45 45.08 -4.74
C CYS A 378 4.71 46.13 -3.66
N SER A 379 5.28 47.26 -4.06
CA SER A 379 5.22 48.47 -3.27
C SER A 379 3.74 48.77 -3.08
N SER A 380 3.31 48.67 -1.83
CA SER A 380 1.99 49.08 -1.37
C SER A 380 1.92 50.60 -1.40
N ASP A 381 1.89 51.19 -2.59
CA ASP A 381 1.60 52.59 -2.85
C ASP A 381 1.05 52.71 -4.28
N CYS A 382 -0.28 52.56 -4.42
CA CYS A 382 -1.16 53.21 -5.40
C CYS A 382 -2.62 52.94 -5.02
#